data_AF-A0A924CKD7-F1
#
_entry.id   AF-A0A924CKD7-F1
#
_cell.length_a   1.000
_cell.length_b   1.000
_cell.length_c   1.000
_cell.angle_alpha   90.00
_cell.angle_beta   90.00
_cell.angle_gamma   90.00
#
_symmetry.space_group_name_H-M   'P 1'
#
loop_
_entity.id
_entity.type
_entity.pdbx_description
1 polymer ?
#
loop_
_entity_poly.entity_id
_entity_poly.type
_entity_poly.pdbx_seq_one_letter_code
_entity_poly.pdbx_strand_id
1 'polypeptide(L)'
;MAQWMLWLAVAGAVVILELFSGTFYLLMIAIGIVAGAIVAYAGGTPEVQLIVAAVVGLLATIILRHSKLGKINRTDAARDPNVNL
;
A
#
# COMPACT_ATOMS: atom_id res chain seq x y z
N MET A 1 -26.69 0.89 0.61
CA MET A 1 -25.73 0.85 -0.51
C MET A 1 -24.58 -0.08 -0.13
N ALA A 2 -24.02 -0.83 -1.09
CA ALA A 2 -22.94 -1.80 -0.85
C ALA A 2 -21.64 -1.08 -0.47
N GLN A 3 -21.50 -0.70 0.80
CA GLN A 3 -20.40 0.14 1.30
C GLN A 3 -19.03 -0.49 1.02
N TRP A 4 -18.92 -1.81 1.10
CA TRP A 4 -17.72 -2.58 0.71
C TRP A 4 -17.30 -2.35 -0.76
N MET A 5 -18.26 -2.09 -1.66
CA MET A 5 -17.99 -1.85 -3.07
C MET A 5 -17.38 -0.46 -3.30
N LEU A 6 -17.78 0.55 -2.51
CA LEU A 6 -17.12 1.85 -2.51
C LEU A 6 -15.67 1.74 -2.04
N TRP A 7 -15.42 0.96 -0.97
CA TRP A 7 -14.05 0.70 -0.50
C TRP A 7 -13.18 0.06 -1.59
N LEU A 8 -13.68 -0.96 -2.30
CA LEU A 8 -12.93 -1.58 -3.39
C LEU A 8 -12.71 -0.65 -4.59
N ALA A 9 -13.68 0.20 -4.92
CA ALA A 9 -13.51 1.20 -5.98
C ALA A 9 -12.40 2.21 -5.63
N VAL A 10 -12.38 2.70 -4.39
CA VAL A 10 -11.32 3.59 -3.90
C VAL A 10 -9.97 2.87 -3.86
N ALA A 11 -9.92 1.62 -3.40
CA ALA A 11 -8.69 0.83 -3.40
C ALA A 11 -8.13 0.66 -4.82
N GLY A 12 -8.99 0.34 -5.79
CA GLY A 12 -8.62 0.24 -7.20
C GLY A 12 -8.08 1.56 -7.75
N ALA A 13 -8.74 2.69 -7.46
CA ALA A 13 -8.25 4.00 -7.88
C ALA A 13 -6.86 4.32 -7.30
N VAL A 14 -6.64 4.01 -6.02
CA VAL A 14 -5.33 4.21 -5.36
C VAL A 14 -4.24 3.33 -5.98
N VAL A 15 -4.54 2.08 -6.32
CA VAL A 15 -3.61 1.19 -7.03
C VAL A 15 -3.29 1.72 -8.43
N ILE A 16 -4.30 2.20 -9.17
CA ILE A 16 -4.08 2.81 -10.49
C ILE A 16 -3.16 4.04 -10.36
N LEU A 17 -3.40 4.92 -9.38
CA LEU A 17 -2.54 6.08 -9.12
C LEU A 17 -1.10 5.68 -8.80
N GLU A 18 -0.89 4.55 -8.10
CA GLU A 18 0.45 4.03 -7.84
C GLU A 18 1.20 3.66 -9.13
N LEU A 19 0.52 3.08 -10.11
CA LEU A 19 1.13 2.71 -11.39
C LEU A 19 1.66 3.94 -12.15
N PHE A 20 1.05 5.11 -11.95
CA PHE A 20 1.52 6.38 -12.51
C PHE A 20 2.64 7.03 -11.68
N SER A 21 2.65 6.84 -10.37
CA SER A 21 3.63 7.46 -9.46
C SER A 21 4.96 6.69 -9.42
N GLY A 22 4.92 5.37 -9.65
CA GLY A 22 6.07 4.47 -9.50
C GLY A 22 6.57 4.36 -8.05
N THR A 23 5.79 4.77 -7.06
CA THR A 23 6.13 4.63 -5.64
C THR A 23 5.58 3.33 -5.06
N PHE A 24 5.84 3.06 -3.77
CA PHE A 24 5.22 1.96 -3.01
C PHE A 24 4.34 2.45 -1.86
N TYR A 25 4.12 3.77 -1.76
CA TYR A 25 3.38 4.37 -0.66
C TYR A 25 1.86 4.20 -0.83
N LEU A 26 1.33 4.39 -2.05
CA LEU A 26 -0.11 4.26 -2.29
C LEU A 26 -0.56 2.81 -2.20
N LEU A 27 0.31 1.85 -2.53
CA LEU A 27 0.02 0.42 -2.35
C LEU A 27 -0.23 0.08 -0.87
N MET A 28 0.50 0.70 0.05
CA MET A 28 0.29 0.48 1.49
C MET A 28 -1.04 1.06 1.98
N ILE A 29 -1.41 2.22 1.44
CA ILE A 29 -2.72 2.81 1.70
C ILE A 29 -3.84 1.93 1.13
N ALA A 30 -3.66 1.37 -0.06
CA ALA A 30 -4.63 0.44 -0.66
C ALA A 30 -4.87 -0.80 0.22
N ILE A 31 -3.84 -1.34 0.88
CA ILE A 31 -4.00 -2.46 1.84
C ILE A 31 -4.91 -2.06 3.01
N GLY A 32 -4.74 -0.85 3.56
CA GLY A 32 -5.63 -0.32 4.60
C GLY A 32 -7.08 -0.18 4.11
N ILE A 33 -7.28 0.35 2.90
CA ILE A 33 -8.61 0.51 2.29
C ILE A 33 -9.28 -0.85 2.09
N VAL A 34 -8.55 -1.86 1.63
CA VAL A 34 -9.07 -3.24 1.49
C VAL A 34 -9.46 -3.83 2.86
N ALA A 35 -8.70 -3.57 3.92
CA ALA A 35 -9.08 -4.01 5.26
C ALA A 35 -10.41 -3.36 5.72
N GLY A 36 -10.61 -2.06 5.45
CA GLY A 36 -11.89 -1.38 5.65
C GLY A 36 -13.04 -2.01 4.84
N ALA A 37 -12.77 -2.44 3.60
CA ALA A 37 -13.73 -3.16 2.76
C ALA A 37 -14.17 -4.50 3.38
N ILE A 38 -13.22 -5.25 3.95
CA ILE A 38 -13.48 -6.54 4.62
C ILE A 38 -14.38 -6.33 5.85
N VAL A 39 -14.11 -5.29 6.65
CA VAL A 39 -14.96 -4.93 7.80
C VAL A 39 -16.36 -4.51 7.35
N ALA A 40 -16.46 -3.74 6.27
CA ALA A 40 -17.74 -3.33 5.70
C ALA A 40 -18.54 -4.52 5.17
N TYR A 41 -17.85 -5.51 4.56
CA TYR A 41 -18.46 -6.75 4.10
C TYR A 41 -18.94 -7.62 5.27
N ALA A 42 -18.21 -7.65 6.38
CA ALA A 42 -18.59 -8.33 7.61
C ALA A 42 -19.72 -7.64 8.40
N GLY A 43 -20.25 -6.50 7.91
CA GLY A 43 -21.33 -5.77 8.56
C GLY A 43 -20.90 -4.83 9.70
N GLY A 44 -19.60 -4.50 9.80
CA GLY A 44 -19.09 -3.56 10.79
C GLY A 44 -19.57 -2.12 10.58
N THR A 45 -19.63 -1.32 11.66
CA THR A 45 -20.08 0.07 11.58
C THR A 45 -19.08 0.95 10.80
N PRO A 46 -19.52 2.11 10.26
CA PRO A 46 -18.62 3.02 9.53
C PRO A 46 -17.43 3.48 10.36
N GLU A 47 -17.57 3.68 11.68
CA GLU A 47 -16.43 4.08 12.52
C GLU A 47 -15.38 2.96 12.59
N VAL A 48 -15.81 1.71 12.76
CA VAL A 48 -14.89 0.56 12.84
C VAL A 48 -14.18 0.34 11.51
N GLN A 49 -14.88 0.51 10.38
CA GLN A 49 -14.27 0.42 9.04
C GLN A 49 -13.12 1.42 8.87
N LEU A 50 -13.33 2.68 9.27
CA LEU A 50 -12.34 3.75 9.18
C LEU A 50 -11.16 3.52 10.11
N ILE A 51 -11.41 3.11 11.36
CA ILE A 51 -10.37 2.82 12.34
C ILE A 51 -9.49 1.68 11.84
N VAL A 52 -10.08 0.58 11.38
CA VAL A 52 -9.33 -0.57 10.85
C VAL A 52 -8.52 -0.18 9.62
N ALA A 53 -9.11 0.58 8.69
CA ALA A 53 -8.41 1.02 7.49
C ALA A 53 -7.19 1.91 7.82
N ALA A 54 -7.35 2.85 8.75
CA ALA A 54 -6.28 3.74 9.19
C ALA A 54 -5.14 2.98 9.89
N VAL A 55 -5.49 2.07 10.82
CA VAL A 55 -4.51 1.26 11.56
C VAL A 55 -3.74 0.35 10.61
N VAL A 56 -4.44 -0.38 9.73
CA VAL A 56 -3.79 -1.30 8.78
C VAL A 56 -2.93 -0.54 7.77
N GLY A 57 -3.41 0.57 7.22
CA GLY A 57 -2.63 1.40 6.29
C GLY A 57 -1.38 1.99 6.94
N LEU A 58 -1.48 2.45 8.19
CA LEU A 58 -0.33 2.95 8.95
C LEU A 58 0.68 1.85 9.24
N LEU A 59 0.23 0.69 9.72
CA LEU A 59 1.10 -0.46 9.99
C LEU A 59 1.80 -0.96 8.72
N ALA A 60 1.07 -1.10 7.62
CA ALA A 60 1.64 -1.47 6.32
C ALA A 60 2.75 -0.48 5.90
N THR A 61 2.49 0.81 6.04
CA THR A 61 3.46 1.86 5.71
C THR A 61 4.70 1.82 6.62
N ILE A 62 4.52 1.65 7.94
CA ILE A 62 5.63 1.58 8.89
C ILE A 62 6.48 0.33 8.64
N ILE A 63 5.85 -0.83 8.46
CA ILE A 63 6.54 -2.10 8.18
C ILE A 63 7.36 -1.96 6.90
N LEU A 64 6.79 -1.38 5.84
CA LEU A 64 7.48 -1.24 4.57
C LEU A 64 8.60 -0.19 4.62
N ARG A 65 8.41 0.92 5.34
CA ARG A 65 9.46 1.91 5.59
C ARG A 65 10.65 1.32 6.36
N HIS A 66 10.37 0.41 7.30
CA HIS A 66 11.41 -0.28 8.06
C HIS A 66 12.02 -1.45 7.29
N SER A 67 11.30 -1.99 6.31
CA SER A 67 11.75 -3.05 5.44
C SER A 67 12.69 -2.52 4.36
N LYS A 68 13.81 -3.21 4.14
CA LYS A 68 14.74 -2.89 3.04
C LYS A 68 14.17 -3.20 1.65
N LEU A 69 12.91 -3.67 1.55
CA LEU A 69 12.26 -4.08 0.30
C LEU A 69 12.17 -2.98 -0.77
N GLY A 70 12.13 -1.71 -0.36
CA GLY A 70 12.11 -0.56 -1.28
C GLY A 70 13.48 0.00 -1.66
N LYS A 71 14.58 -0.51 -1.08
CA LYS A 71 15.92 -0.17 -1.56
C LYS A 71 16.15 -0.92 -2.85
N ILE A 72 15.74 -0.30 -3.96
CA ILE A 72 16.40 -0.53 -5.25
C ILE A 72 17.85 -0.11 -4.99
N ASN A 73 18.68 -1.06 -4.58
CA ASN A 73 20.12 -0.93 -4.61
C ASN A 73 20.48 -0.75 -6.08
N ARG A 74 20.44 0.49 -6.55
CA ARG A 74 21.31 0.91 -7.64
C ARG A 74 22.71 0.80 -7.05
N THR A 75 23.26 -0.42 -7.02
CA THR A 75 24.71 -0.58 -7.05
C THR A 75 25.14 0.19 -8.26
N ASP A 76 25.71 1.37 -7.99
CA ASP A 76 26.27 2.27 -8.97
C ASP A 76 27.23 1.43 -9.83
N ALA A 77 26.86 1.17 -11.08
CA ALA A 77 27.66 0.33 -11.97
C ALA A 77 29.07 0.88 -12.16
N ALA A 78 29.28 2.18 -11.90
CA ALA A 78 30.58 2.84 -11.88
C ALA A 78 31.48 2.41 -10.70
N ARG A 79 30.94 1.70 -9.70
CA ARG A 79 31.69 1.15 -8.55
C ARG A 79 31.83 -0.37 -8.59
N ASP A 80 31.47 -1.01 -9.70
CA ASP A 80 31.66 -2.45 -9.86
C ASP A 80 33.08 -2.76 -10.36
N PRO A 81 33.99 -3.29 -9.51
CA PRO A 81 35.33 -3.66 -9.94
C PRO A 81 35.35 -4.80 -10.98
N ASN A 82 34.23 -5.52 -11.18
CA ASN A 82 34.12 -6.54 -12.23
C ASN A 82 33.89 -5.98 -13.64
N VAL A 83 33.72 -4.67 -13.82
CA VAL A 83 33.62 -4.07 -15.17
C VAL A 83 34.97 -4.01 -15.89
N ASN A 84 36.09 -4.22 -15.17
CA ASN A 84 37.45 -4.13 -15.68
C ASN A 84 38.14 -5.50 -15.84
N LEU A 85 37.40 -6.58 -16.11
CA LEU A 85 37.95 -7.90 -16.42
C LEU A 85 37.71 -8.29 -17.88
#